data_AF-A0A8D0JMR0-F1
#
_entry.id   AF-A0A8D0JMR0-F1
#
_cell.length_a   1.000
_cell.length_b   1.000
_cell.length_c   1.000
_cell.angle_alpha   90.00
_cell.angle_beta   90.00
_cell.angle_gamma   90.00
#
_symmetry.space_group_name_H-M   'P 1'
#
loop_
_entity.id
_entity.type
_entity.pdbx_description
1 polymer ?
#
loop_
_entity_poly.entity_id
_entity_poly.type
_entity_poly.pdbx_seq_one_letter_code
_entity_poly.pdbx_strand_id
1 'polypeptide(L)'
;MTFHLPWACVIIGCIFVSLGRASNTPDVYPPLWKESPGQFSDYKVEDGKYIINIWHYLERLGTYKILLNKTAKYFEKFAPENEQNILWGLPVHHGWQYRTGRLADPTQRTNCGHESGDYLCISVDSWWADLNYYLSAMPFLAAVDSGIMGISSDNITFLPPSKDQTNFCYNVSSCYSSFPETMKKWNKFYQSYSSSFEELLKYLWAAHVSSLKVAHKKFGNRLKFYSKQEADFERSWALFVDYLAPPLFPTTLIRTAEFQKGLPTRMLVDGDKAPLVSDFTSFQNTVLLGLNFLHKVHKYTGKRQRNFYVFVNSALENKKLYNGKFGNYYVIQFSRYSLPFLIEGGNFIYNFYSLKQN
;
A
#
# COMPACT_ATOMS: atom_id res chain seq x y z
N MET A 1 -26.12 15.77 12.20
CA MET A 1 -24.87 16.47 11.86
C MET A 1 -24.75 16.54 10.34
N THR A 2 -25.05 17.69 9.76
CA THR A 2 -24.83 17.99 8.34
C THR A 2 -23.34 18.26 8.14
N PHE A 3 -22.59 17.26 7.68
CA PHE A 3 -21.18 17.41 7.35
C PHE A 3 -21.06 18.13 5.99
N HIS A 4 -20.49 19.34 6.01
CA HIS A 4 -20.23 20.09 4.78
C HIS A 4 -19.07 19.43 4.03
N LEU A 5 -19.37 18.90 2.84
CA LEU A 5 -18.47 18.29 1.85
C LEU A 5 -17.09 19.02 1.65
N PRO A 6 -16.97 20.35 1.77
CA PRO A 6 -15.68 21.05 1.65
C PRO A 6 -14.63 20.66 2.70
N TRP A 7 -15.03 20.42 3.96
CA TRP A 7 -14.10 20.01 5.02
C TRP A 7 -13.54 18.61 4.78
N ALA A 8 -14.36 17.77 4.15
CA ALA A 8 -13.96 16.43 3.75
C ALA A 8 -12.83 16.44 2.73
N CYS A 9 -12.98 17.34 1.77
CA CYS A 9 -12.04 17.57 0.69
C CYS A 9 -10.68 18.09 1.22
N VAL A 10 -10.68 19.05 2.14
CA VAL A 10 -9.43 19.63 2.68
C VAL A 10 -8.56 18.58 3.39
N ILE A 11 -9.14 17.75 4.27
CA ILE A 11 -8.38 16.74 5.03
C ILE A 11 -7.74 15.70 4.10
N ILE A 12 -8.49 15.25 3.09
CA ILE A 12 -8.02 14.26 2.12
C ILE A 12 -6.97 14.86 1.19
N GLY A 13 -7.15 16.11 0.75
CA GLY A 13 -6.14 16.86 0.01
C GLY A 13 -4.83 17.01 0.80
N CYS A 14 -4.90 17.33 2.10
CA CYS A 14 -3.73 17.45 2.96
C CYS A 14 -2.95 16.12 3.13
N ILE A 15 -3.64 14.98 3.13
CA ILE A 15 -2.98 13.67 3.07
C ILE A 15 -2.16 13.59 1.78
N PHE A 16 -2.78 13.81 0.61
CA PHE A 16 -2.10 13.72 -0.68
C PHE A 16 -0.96 14.73 -0.88
N VAL A 17 -1.07 15.93 -0.30
CA VAL A 17 -0.02 16.95 -0.33
C VAL A 17 1.16 16.59 0.57
N SER A 18 0.89 16.06 1.76
CA SER A 18 1.94 15.59 2.68
C SER A 18 2.69 14.38 2.13
N LEU A 19 2.04 13.59 1.26
CA LEU A 19 2.62 12.47 0.51
C LEU A 19 3.47 12.89 -0.70
N GLY A 20 3.50 14.18 -1.04
CA GLY A 20 4.25 14.72 -2.18
C GLY A 20 5.67 15.21 -1.84
N ARG A 21 6.07 15.21 -0.56
CA ARG A 21 7.36 15.76 -0.12
C ARG A 21 8.42 14.67 -0.10
N ALA A 22 9.26 14.62 -1.13
CA ALA A 22 10.50 13.83 -1.11
C ALA A 22 11.48 14.43 -0.11
N SER A 23 12.02 13.62 0.80
CA SER A 23 13.16 13.97 1.64
C SER A 23 14.28 12.95 1.44
N ASN A 24 15.53 13.39 1.50
CA ASN A 24 16.67 12.49 1.39
C ASN A 24 16.79 11.68 2.69
N THR A 25 16.11 10.53 2.76
CA THR A 25 16.23 9.60 3.89
C THR A 25 17.21 8.48 3.63
N PRO A 26 18.04 8.11 4.62
CA PRO A 26 19.05 7.06 4.47
C PRO A 26 18.49 5.63 4.42
N ASP A 27 17.21 5.41 4.77
CA ASP A 27 16.62 4.07 4.84
C ASP A 27 15.29 3.97 4.09
N VAL A 28 15.38 3.99 2.75
CA VAL A 28 14.22 3.85 1.84
C VAL A 28 13.90 2.40 1.51
N TYR A 29 14.80 1.49 1.86
CA TYR A 29 14.67 0.06 1.55
C TYR A 29 13.89 -0.67 2.64
N PRO A 30 13.24 -1.79 2.30
CA PRO A 30 12.61 -2.65 3.31
C PRO A 30 13.63 -3.19 4.32
N PRO A 31 13.23 -3.47 5.57
CA PRO A 31 14.09 -4.15 6.54
C PRO A 31 14.65 -5.45 5.98
N LEU A 32 15.94 -5.70 6.22
CA LEU A 32 16.67 -6.88 5.75
C LEU A 32 16.78 -7.01 4.21
N TRP A 33 16.73 -5.87 3.49
CA TRP A 33 16.82 -5.86 2.03
C TRP A 33 18.13 -6.47 1.51
N LYS A 34 19.27 -6.22 2.17
CA LYS A 34 20.58 -6.69 1.72
C LYS A 34 20.71 -8.20 1.91
N GLU A 35 20.16 -8.70 3.00
CA GLU A 35 20.17 -10.08 3.46
C GLU A 35 19.19 -10.97 2.68
N SER A 36 18.15 -10.37 2.06
CA SER A 36 17.20 -11.14 1.26
C SER A 36 17.79 -11.67 -0.06
N PRO A 37 17.35 -12.85 -0.54
CA PRO A 37 17.76 -13.43 -1.82
C PRO A 37 17.69 -12.43 -2.98
N GLY A 38 18.75 -12.34 -3.78
CA GLY A 38 18.86 -11.42 -4.92
C GLY A 38 18.66 -12.07 -6.29
N GLN A 39 18.72 -13.40 -6.35
CA GLN A 39 18.66 -14.22 -7.57
C GLN A 39 18.10 -15.62 -7.29
N PHE A 40 17.70 -16.34 -8.34
CA PHE A 40 17.07 -17.66 -8.18
C PHE A 40 17.96 -18.71 -7.53
N SER A 41 19.27 -18.69 -7.80
CA SER A 41 20.24 -19.62 -7.22
C SER A 41 20.43 -19.48 -5.71
N ASP A 42 19.91 -18.40 -5.11
CA ASP A 42 19.94 -18.21 -3.66
C ASP A 42 18.84 -19.03 -2.95
N TYR A 43 17.88 -19.60 -3.71
CA TYR A 43 16.83 -20.47 -3.18
C TYR A 43 17.19 -21.94 -3.31
N LYS A 44 16.53 -22.76 -2.48
CA LYS A 44 16.62 -24.22 -2.55
C LYS A 44 16.09 -24.72 -3.89
N VAL A 45 16.76 -25.74 -4.44
CA VAL A 45 16.32 -26.47 -5.62
C VAL A 45 15.95 -27.90 -5.24
N GLU A 46 14.75 -28.34 -5.59
CA GLU A 46 14.26 -29.72 -5.46
C GLU A 46 13.63 -30.17 -6.78
N ASP A 47 13.98 -31.36 -7.27
CA ASP A 47 13.47 -31.92 -8.54
C ASP A 47 13.57 -30.95 -9.73
N GLY A 48 14.65 -30.15 -9.78
CA GLY A 48 14.88 -29.15 -10.83
C GLY A 48 14.04 -27.87 -10.69
N LYS A 49 13.33 -27.68 -9.59
CA LYS A 49 12.48 -26.51 -9.32
C LYS A 49 13.04 -25.67 -8.18
N TYR A 50 13.01 -24.36 -8.34
CA TYR A 50 13.22 -23.42 -7.24
C TYR A 50 12.04 -23.49 -6.27
N ILE A 51 12.33 -23.83 -5.02
CA ILE A 51 11.36 -23.90 -3.93
C ILE A 51 11.48 -22.63 -3.11
N ILE A 52 10.41 -21.86 -3.03
CA ILE A 52 10.38 -20.61 -2.25
C ILE A 52 9.33 -20.73 -1.15
N ASN A 53 9.77 -20.61 0.10
CA ASN A 53 8.88 -20.43 1.23
C ASN A 53 8.33 -19.01 1.25
N ILE A 54 7.25 -18.78 0.50
CA ILE A 54 6.62 -17.46 0.46
C ILE A 54 5.98 -17.08 1.80
N TRP A 55 5.93 -17.96 2.80
CA TRP A 55 5.50 -17.64 4.18
C TRP A 55 6.67 -17.33 5.11
N HIS A 56 7.86 -17.12 4.56
CA HIS A 56 9.04 -16.63 5.27
C HIS A 56 9.41 -15.24 4.74
N TYR A 57 9.66 -14.28 5.64
CA TYR A 57 9.83 -12.87 5.30
C TYR A 57 10.97 -12.61 4.30
N LEU A 58 12.16 -13.14 4.55
CA LEU A 58 13.31 -12.94 3.65
C LEU A 58 13.06 -13.55 2.27
N GLU A 59 12.45 -14.72 2.21
CA GLU A 59 12.18 -15.41 0.95
C GLU A 59 11.09 -14.69 0.16
N ARG A 60 10.01 -14.24 0.80
CA ARG A 60 9.00 -13.38 0.14
C ARG A 60 9.63 -12.07 -0.32
N LEU A 61 10.47 -11.43 0.50
CA LEU A 61 11.16 -10.19 0.13
C LEU A 61 12.09 -10.39 -1.08
N GLY A 62 12.79 -11.52 -1.13
CA GLY A 62 13.65 -11.87 -2.25
C GLY A 62 12.90 -12.03 -3.57
N THR A 63 11.64 -12.49 -3.55
CA THR A 63 10.81 -12.51 -4.78
C THR A 63 10.62 -11.12 -5.37
N TYR A 64 10.40 -10.10 -4.53
CA TYR A 64 10.31 -8.70 -4.96
C TYR A 64 11.64 -8.16 -5.47
N LYS A 65 12.74 -8.50 -4.80
CA LYS A 65 14.09 -8.09 -5.20
C LYS A 65 14.46 -8.63 -6.58
N ILE A 66 14.21 -9.91 -6.83
CA ILE A 66 14.40 -10.52 -8.15
C ILE A 66 13.50 -9.86 -9.20
N LEU A 67 12.22 -9.66 -8.88
CA LEU A 67 11.28 -9.00 -9.79
C LEU A 67 11.76 -7.59 -10.18
N LEU A 68 12.20 -6.79 -9.21
CA LEU A 68 12.74 -5.44 -9.45
C LEU A 68 14.02 -5.48 -10.28
N ASN A 69 14.93 -6.42 -10.00
CA ASN A 69 16.17 -6.58 -10.77
C ASN A 69 15.89 -6.98 -12.22
N LYS A 70 14.99 -7.96 -12.43
CA LYS A 70 14.63 -8.45 -13.79
C LYS A 70 13.87 -7.41 -14.61
N THR A 71 13.17 -6.50 -13.95
CA THR A 71 12.39 -5.46 -14.61
C THR A 71 13.15 -4.14 -14.76
N ALA A 72 14.33 -3.99 -14.15
CA ALA A 72 15.08 -2.72 -14.10
C ALA A 72 15.33 -2.11 -15.49
N LYS A 73 15.74 -2.93 -16.46
CA LYS A 73 16.00 -2.52 -17.85
C LYS A 73 14.81 -1.81 -18.53
N TYR A 74 13.58 -2.11 -18.12
CA TYR A 74 12.37 -1.48 -18.68
C TYR A 74 12.09 -0.09 -18.09
N PHE A 75 12.70 0.23 -16.94
CA PHE A 75 12.54 1.48 -16.22
C PHE A 75 13.74 2.43 -16.34
N GLU A 76 14.87 1.97 -16.89
CA GLU A 76 16.06 2.80 -17.18
C GLU A 76 15.73 4.06 -18.00
N LYS A 77 14.72 3.97 -18.87
CA LYS A 77 14.23 5.11 -19.67
C LYS A 77 13.59 6.24 -18.85
N PHE A 78 13.27 5.99 -17.58
CA PHE A 78 12.62 6.97 -16.69
C PHE A 78 13.58 7.57 -15.65
N ALA A 79 14.55 6.79 -15.16
CA ALA A 79 15.62 7.25 -14.27
C ALA A 79 16.71 6.17 -14.13
N PRO A 80 17.93 6.56 -13.71
CA PRO A 80 18.96 5.61 -13.29
C PRO A 80 18.56 4.87 -12.00
N GLU A 81 19.35 3.85 -11.64
CA GLU A 81 19.31 3.16 -10.33
C GLU A 81 17.97 2.47 -9.98
N ASN A 82 17.10 2.25 -10.97
CA ASN A 82 15.83 1.53 -10.82
C ASN A 82 14.83 2.21 -9.85
N GLU A 83 15.08 3.45 -9.38
CA GLU A 83 14.23 4.10 -8.37
C GLU A 83 12.81 4.40 -8.85
N GLN A 84 12.64 4.64 -10.16
CA GLN A 84 11.36 4.90 -10.81
C GLN A 84 10.57 3.62 -11.15
N ASN A 85 11.08 2.45 -10.76
CA ASN A 85 10.33 1.22 -10.95
C ASN A 85 9.08 1.21 -10.07
N ILE A 86 7.92 1.21 -10.71
CA ILE A 86 6.63 1.33 -10.03
C ILE A 86 6.25 0.05 -9.27
N LEU A 87 7.05 -1.02 -9.35
CA LEU A 87 6.90 -2.21 -8.51
C LEU A 87 7.46 -2.03 -7.09
N TRP A 88 8.21 -0.95 -6.81
CA TRP A 88 8.76 -0.67 -5.47
C TRP A 88 7.68 -0.55 -4.38
N GLY A 89 6.46 -0.17 -4.75
CA GLY A 89 5.31 -0.16 -3.84
C GLY A 89 5.12 -1.47 -3.07
N LEU A 90 5.37 -2.61 -3.74
CA LEU A 90 5.14 -3.94 -3.17
C LEU A 90 6.12 -4.28 -2.02
N PRO A 91 7.46 -4.31 -2.24
CA PRO A 91 8.40 -4.63 -1.16
C PRO A 91 8.47 -3.56 -0.08
N VAL A 92 8.35 -2.28 -0.43
CA VAL A 92 8.37 -1.20 0.56
C VAL A 92 7.19 -1.38 1.52
N HIS A 93 5.96 -1.58 1.01
CA HIS A 93 4.80 -1.87 1.85
C HIS A 93 4.94 -3.15 2.67
N HIS A 94 5.49 -4.22 2.08
CA HIS A 94 5.78 -5.45 2.80
C HIS A 94 6.73 -5.24 4.00
N GLY A 95 7.78 -4.42 3.82
CA GLY A 95 8.71 -4.07 4.90
C GLY A 95 8.06 -3.29 6.05
N TRP A 96 7.07 -2.44 5.75
CA TRP A 96 6.26 -1.80 6.80
C TRP A 96 5.39 -2.80 7.55
N GLN A 97 4.78 -3.76 6.85
CA GLN A 97 3.97 -4.81 7.49
C GLN A 97 4.83 -5.64 8.45
N TYR A 98 6.05 -5.99 8.04
CA TYR A 98 7.01 -6.71 8.87
C TYR A 98 7.42 -5.94 10.12
N ARG A 99 7.98 -4.72 9.97
CA ARG A 99 8.50 -3.94 11.11
C ARG A 99 7.45 -3.54 12.14
N THR A 100 6.17 -3.58 11.78
CA THR A 100 5.06 -3.21 12.66
C THR A 100 4.32 -4.40 13.26
N GLY A 101 4.82 -5.63 13.05
CA GLY A 101 4.25 -6.87 13.58
C GLY A 101 2.98 -7.34 12.85
N ARG A 102 2.62 -6.70 11.74
CA ARG A 102 1.38 -7.00 11.00
C ARG A 102 1.43 -8.32 10.25
N LEU A 103 2.61 -8.88 9.99
CA LEU A 103 2.78 -10.21 9.40
C LEU A 103 2.73 -11.36 10.43
N ALA A 104 2.81 -11.05 11.72
CA ALA A 104 2.82 -12.03 12.80
C ALA A 104 1.44 -12.64 13.04
N ASP A 105 1.37 -13.71 13.84
CA ASP A 105 0.12 -14.34 14.25
C ASP A 105 -0.69 -13.41 15.18
N PRO A 106 -1.84 -12.87 14.74
CA PRO A 106 -2.64 -11.98 15.57
C PRO A 106 -3.44 -12.73 16.66
N THR A 107 -3.55 -14.07 16.55
CA THR A 107 -4.38 -14.88 17.45
C THR A 107 -3.66 -15.25 18.76
N GLN A 108 -2.35 -15.02 18.83
CA GLN A 108 -1.47 -15.43 19.93
C GLN A 108 -1.47 -16.95 20.19
N ARG A 109 -1.90 -17.75 19.22
CA ARG A 109 -1.90 -19.22 19.32
C ARG A 109 -0.54 -19.82 18.94
N THR A 110 0.25 -19.08 18.18
CA THR A 110 1.61 -19.44 17.76
C THR A 110 2.54 -18.25 17.97
N ASN A 111 3.85 -18.53 18.03
CA ASN A 111 4.88 -17.50 18.10
C ASN A 111 5.38 -17.06 16.71
N CYS A 112 4.63 -17.34 15.64
CA CYS A 112 5.01 -16.97 14.27
C CYS A 112 5.05 -15.44 14.11
N GLY A 113 6.19 -14.90 13.68
CA GLY A 113 6.43 -13.47 13.49
C GLY A 113 6.61 -12.67 14.79
N HIS A 114 6.64 -13.34 15.95
CA HIS A 114 6.89 -12.72 17.25
C HIS A 114 8.36 -12.92 17.65
N GLU A 115 8.94 -11.97 18.39
CA GLU A 115 10.34 -12.02 18.82
C GLU A 115 10.67 -13.26 19.67
N SER A 116 9.69 -13.80 20.40
CA SER A 116 9.82 -15.01 21.22
C SER A 116 9.76 -16.32 20.42
N GLY A 117 9.63 -16.26 19.10
CA GLY A 117 9.54 -17.42 18.21
C GLY A 117 10.32 -17.23 16.92
N ASP A 118 9.76 -17.73 15.81
CA ASP A 118 10.31 -17.49 14.49
C ASP A 118 9.87 -16.11 14.00
N TYR A 119 10.72 -15.11 14.25
CA TYR A 119 10.46 -13.71 13.88
C TYR A 119 10.33 -13.49 12.36
N LEU A 120 10.86 -14.40 11.53
CA LEU A 120 10.76 -14.32 10.08
C LEU A 120 9.53 -15.05 9.52
N CYS A 121 8.81 -15.80 10.35
CA CYS A 121 7.57 -16.46 9.97
C CYS A 121 6.47 -15.44 9.65
N ILE A 122 5.76 -15.67 8.55
CA ILE A 122 4.55 -14.94 8.16
C ILE A 122 3.33 -15.80 8.47
N SER A 123 2.42 -15.28 9.29
CA SER A 123 1.23 -16.03 9.71
C SER A 123 0.13 -15.99 8.66
N VAL A 124 -0.44 -17.16 8.37
CA VAL A 124 -1.67 -17.31 7.55
C VAL A 124 -2.94 -16.88 8.29
N ASP A 125 -2.86 -16.52 9.59
CA ASP A 125 -3.95 -15.85 10.29
C ASP A 125 -3.89 -14.32 10.17
N SER A 126 -2.80 -13.77 9.66
CA SER A 126 -2.68 -12.33 9.46
C SER A 126 -3.46 -11.88 8.22
N TRP A 127 -4.36 -10.91 8.42
CA TRP A 127 -5.08 -10.27 7.32
C TRP A 127 -4.11 -9.57 6.36
N TRP A 128 -3.08 -8.91 6.90
CA TRP A 128 -2.05 -8.23 6.12
C TRP A 128 -1.22 -9.21 5.28
N ALA A 129 -0.84 -10.35 5.88
CA ALA A 129 -0.07 -11.39 5.21
C ALA A 129 -0.86 -12.02 4.05
N ASP A 130 -2.14 -12.32 4.29
CA ASP A 130 -3.05 -12.92 3.32
C ASP A 130 -3.28 -11.99 2.12
N LEU A 131 -3.49 -10.69 2.34
CA LEU A 131 -3.63 -9.72 1.25
C LEU A 131 -2.32 -9.50 0.51
N ASN A 132 -1.21 -9.38 1.24
CA ASN A 132 0.10 -9.19 0.65
C ASN A 132 0.51 -10.41 -0.19
N TYR A 133 0.07 -11.63 0.14
CA TYR A 133 0.29 -12.82 -0.68
C TYR A 133 -0.16 -12.60 -2.13
N TYR A 134 -1.34 -12.02 -2.34
CA TYR A 134 -1.86 -11.76 -3.69
C TYR A 134 -1.09 -10.64 -4.40
N LEU A 135 -0.41 -9.79 -3.65
CA LEU A 135 0.48 -8.73 -4.14
C LEU A 135 1.95 -9.15 -4.16
N SER A 136 2.29 -10.39 -3.79
CA SER A 136 3.63 -10.98 -3.93
C SER A 136 3.61 -12.10 -4.97
N ALA A 137 2.81 -13.13 -4.73
CA ALA A 137 2.78 -14.36 -5.50
C ALA A 137 2.31 -14.13 -6.93
N MET A 138 1.19 -13.42 -7.11
CA MET A 138 0.59 -13.19 -8.44
C MET A 138 1.48 -12.35 -9.37
N PRO A 139 1.98 -11.16 -8.99
CA PRO A 139 2.89 -10.41 -9.86
C PRO A 139 4.13 -11.24 -10.20
N PHE A 140 4.73 -11.91 -9.22
CA PHE A 140 5.92 -12.70 -9.44
C PHE A 140 5.69 -13.87 -10.43
N LEU A 141 4.64 -14.67 -10.23
CA LEU A 141 4.34 -15.80 -11.11
C LEU A 141 3.87 -15.35 -12.49
N ALA A 142 3.18 -14.20 -12.61
CA ALA A 142 2.86 -13.61 -13.90
C ALA A 142 4.12 -13.08 -14.63
N ALA A 143 5.13 -12.60 -13.91
CA ALA A 143 6.41 -12.25 -14.50
C ALA A 143 7.19 -13.48 -15.00
N VAL A 144 7.03 -14.63 -14.32
CA VAL A 144 7.54 -15.92 -14.82
C VAL A 144 6.81 -16.31 -16.10
N ASP A 145 5.47 -16.30 -16.08
CA ASP A 145 4.62 -16.67 -17.22
C ASP A 145 4.86 -15.80 -18.46
N SER A 146 5.13 -14.52 -18.27
CA SER A 146 5.47 -13.58 -19.35
C SER A 146 6.91 -13.69 -19.85
N GLY A 147 7.73 -14.58 -19.27
CA GLY A 147 9.11 -14.84 -19.67
C GLY A 147 10.13 -13.80 -19.18
N ILE A 148 9.72 -12.75 -18.46
CA ILE A 148 10.63 -11.71 -17.93
C ILE A 148 11.68 -12.30 -16.99
N MET A 149 11.29 -13.30 -16.22
CA MET A 149 12.19 -13.92 -15.23
C MET A 149 13.31 -14.75 -15.87
N GLY A 150 13.13 -15.20 -17.11
CA GLY A 150 14.10 -16.04 -17.84
C GLY A 150 14.19 -17.47 -17.31
N ILE A 151 13.13 -17.98 -16.69
CA ILE A 151 13.00 -19.37 -16.24
C ILE A 151 11.70 -19.96 -16.78
N SER A 152 11.62 -21.30 -16.87
CA SER A 152 10.37 -21.98 -17.21
C SER A 152 9.34 -21.85 -16.10
N SER A 153 8.05 -21.75 -16.47
CA SER A 153 6.92 -21.76 -15.54
C SER A 153 6.85 -23.00 -14.65
N ASP A 154 7.42 -24.13 -15.10
CA ASP A 154 7.47 -25.38 -14.34
C ASP A 154 8.63 -25.46 -13.35
N ASN A 155 9.61 -24.54 -13.45
CA ASN A 155 10.84 -24.56 -12.65
C ASN A 155 10.70 -23.81 -11.32
N ILE A 156 9.49 -23.45 -10.91
CA ILE A 156 9.27 -22.72 -9.66
C ILE A 156 7.98 -23.13 -8.97
N THR A 157 8.03 -23.26 -7.65
CA THR A 157 6.86 -23.46 -6.83
C THR A 157 7.02 -22.80 -5.47
N PHE A 158 5.91 -22.29 -4.95
CA PHE A 158 5.82 -21.77 -3.60
C PHE A 158 5.39 -22.86 -2.63
N LEU A 159 5.93 -22.82 -1.42
CA LEU A 159 5.45 -23.70 -0.36
C LEU A 159 4.07 -23.24 0.14
N PRO A 160 3.15 -24.19 0.41
CA PRO A 160 1.86 -23.87 0.98
C PRO A 160 1.97 -23.44 2.44
N PRO A 161 1.02 -22.65 2.96
CA PRO A 161 0.91 -22.42 4.40
C PRO A 161 0.53 -23.71 5.13
N SER A 162 0.68 -23.72 6.46
CA SER A 162 0.30 -24.85 7.31
C SER A 162 -1.21 -25.15 7.31
N LYS A 163 -2.06 -24.18 6.95
CA LYS A 163 -3.52 -24.32 6.87
C LYS A 163 -4.09 -23.39 5.80
N ASP A 164 -5.38 -23.54 5.50
CA ASP A 164 -6.10 -22.72 4.52
C ASP A 164 -5.50 -22.78 3.10
N GLN A 165 -4.81 -23.88 2.78
CA GLN A 165 -4.01 -24.04 1.56
C GLN A 165 -4.82 -23.88 0.26
N THR A 166 -6.10 -24.27 0.27
CA THR A 166 -6.97 -24.16 -0.91
C THR A 166 -7.33 -22.71 -1.25
N ASN A 167 -7.02 -21.76 -0.37
CA ASN A 167 -7.27 -20.36 -0.65
C ASN A 167 -6.24 -19.75 -1.59
N PHE A 168 -5.03 -20.32 -1.67
CA PHE A 168 -3.88 -19.76 -2.40
C PHE A 168 -3.52 -20.60 -3.63
N CYS A 169 -2.64 -20.06 -4.46
CA CYS A 169 -2.05 -20.73 -5.62
C CYS A 169 -0.52 -20.64 -5.54
N TYR A 170 0.19 -21.64 -6.05
CA TYR A 170 1.62 -21.85 -5.70
C TYR A 170 2.57 -21.90 -6.89
N ASN A 171 2.03 -21.96 -8.10
CA ASN A 171 2.79 -21.98 -9.34
C ASN A 171 1.95 -21.33 -10.44
N VAL A 172 2.55 -21.09 -11.61
CA VAL A 172 1.91 -20.40 -12.72
C VAL A 172 0.58 -21.05 -13.11
N SER A 173 0.57 -22.37 -13.30
CA SER A 173 -0.62 -23.13 -13.69
C SER A 173 -1.76 -22.99 -12.68
N SER A 174 -1.50 -23.28 -11.40
CA SER A 174 -2.52 -23.18 -10.35
C SER A 174 -3.06 -21.75 -10.17
N CYS A 175 -2.21 -20.72 -10.33
CA CYS A 175 -2.65 -19.33 -10.26
C CYS A 175 -3.51 -18.92 -11.46
N TYR A 176 -3.16 -19.36 -12.67
CA TYR A 176 -3.96 -19.10 -13.85
C TYR A 176 -5.31 -19.82 -13.79
N SER A 177 -5.34 -21.07 -13.32
CA SER A 177 -6.58 -21.82 -13.13
C SER A 177 -7.49 -21.19 -12.06
N SER A 178 -6.92 -20.77 -10.93
CA SER A 178 -7.72 -20.26 -9.80
C SER A 178 -8.11 -18.79 -9.97
N PHE A 179 -7.25 -17.98 -10.60
CA PHE A 179 -7.38 -16.53 -10.68
C PHE A 179 -7.05 -15.97 -12.08
N PRO A 180 -7.68 -16.49 -13.15
CA PRO A 180 -7.30 -16.18 -14.53
C PRO A 180 -7.35 -14.68 -14.83
N GLU A 181 -8.39 -14.00 -14.34
CA GLU A 181 -8.59 -12.58 -14.61
C GLU A 181 -7.57 -11.67 -13.93
N THR A 182 -6.98 -12.10 -12.82
CA THR A 182 -5.91 -11.33 -12.17
C THR A 182 -4.57 -11.62 -12.83
N MET A 183 -4.27 -12.88 -13.16
CA MET A 183 -3.07 -13.26 -13.91
C MET A 183 -3.00 -12.54 -15.26
N LYS A 184 -4.11 -12.50 -16.02
CA LYS A 184 -4.17 -11.77 -17.30
C LYS A 184 -3.86 -10.28 -17.16
N LYS A 185 -4.29 -9.63 -16.07
CA LYS A 185 -3.98 -8.20 -15.85
C LYS A 185 -2.51 -7.98 -15.52
N TRP A 186 -1.90 -8.85 -14.72
CA TRP A 186 -0.45 -8.80 -14.50
C TRP A 186 0.34 -9.07 -15.78
N ASN A 187 -0.06 -10.07 -16.58
CA ASN A 187 0.55 -10.32 -17.89
C ASN A 187 0.42 -9.11 -18.82
N LYS A 188 -0.74 -8.44 -18.83
CA LYS A 188 -0.94 -7.23 -19.62
C LYS A 188 -0.02 -6.08 -19.16
N PHE A 189 0.17 -5.93 -17.85
CA PHE A 189 1.16 -5.01 -17.29
C PHE A 189 2.56 -5.31 -17.83
N TYR A 190 3.03 -6.55 -17.73
CA TYR A 190 4.35 -6.96 -18.21
C TYR A 190 4.54 -6.79 -19.73
N GLN A 191 3.49 -7.00 -20.52
CA GLN A 191 3.51 -6.78 -21.98
C GLN A 191 3.55 -5.29 -22.37
N SER A 192 3.27 -4.38 -21.44
CA SER A 192 3.13 -2.94 -21.72
C SER A 192 4.41 -2.12 -21.45
N TYR A 193 5.57 -2.74 -21.20
CA TYR A 193 6.82 -2.03 -20.89
C TYR A 193 7.33 -1.07 -21.97
N SER A 194 6.90 -1.20 -23.21
CA SER A 194 7.15 -0.21 -24.27
C SER A 194 6.31 1.08 -24.12
N SER A 195 5.28 1.07 -23.29
CA SER A 195 4.33 2.19 -23.13
C SER A 195 4.89 3.36 -22.31
N SER A 196 4.10 4.44 -22.23
CA SER A 196 4.40 5.58 -21.37
C SER A 196 4.31 5.21 -19.88
N PHE A 197 4.90 6.04 -19.03
CA PHE A 197 4.85 5.85 -17.57
C PHE A 197 3.42 5.83 -17.03
N GLU A 198 2.55 6.70 -17.55
CA GLU A 198 1.14 6.78 -17.15
C GLU A 198 0.36 5.51 -17.58
N GLU A 199 0.58 5.02 -18.80
CA GLU A 199 -0.04 3.77 -19.26
C GLU A 199 0.43 2.58 -18.43
N LEU A 200 1.72 2.52 -18.08
CA LEU A 200 2.25 1.49 -17.18
C LEU A 200 1.58 1.52 -15.81
N LEU A 201 1.35 2.71 -15.26
CA LEU A 201 0.60 2.87 -14.01
C LEU A 201 -0.85 2.39 -14.14
N LYS A 202 -1.53 2.63 -15.27
CA LYS A 202 -2.90 2.12 -15.51
C LYS A 202 -2.94 0.61 -15.42
N TYR A 203 -2.02 -0.08 -16.10
CA TYR A 203 -1.98 -1.54 -16.08
C TYR A 203 -1.56 -2.09 -14.70
N LEU A 204 -0.59 -1.45 -14.03
CA LEU A 204 -0.20 -1.80 -12.66
C LEU A 204 -1.40 -1.72 -11.72
N TRP A 205 -2.08 -0.58 -11.67
CA TRP A 205 -3.21 -0.36 -10.77
C TRP A 205 -4.39 -1.28 -11.09
N ALA A 206 -4.64 -1.58 -12.37
CA ALA A 206 -5.66 -2.55 -12.75
C ALA A 206 -5.36 -3.97 -12.22
N ALA A 207 -4.10 -4.41 -12.30
CA ALA A 207 -3.66 -5.71 -11.77
C ALA A 207 -3.67 -5.73 -10.23
N HIS A 208 -3.19 -4.65 -9.60
CA HIS A 208 -3.15 -4.47 -8.16
C HIS A 208 -4.56 -4.53 -7.53
N VAL A 209 -5.51 -3.74 -8.03
CA VAL A 209 -6.90 -3.74 -7.57
C VAL A 209 -7.57 -5.10 -7.80
N SER A 210 -7.29 -5.76 -8.94
CA SER A 210 -7.81 -7.11 -9.19
C SER A 210 -7.30 -8.14 -8.18
N SER A 211 -6.04 -8.03 -7.76
CA SER A 211 -5.43 -8.89 -6.75
C SER A 211 -6.10 -8.68 -5.37
N LEU A 212 -6.23 -7.42 -4.95
CA LEU A 212 -6.87 -7.07 -3.68
C LEU A 212 -8.37 -7.44 -3.65
N LYS A 213 -9.09 -7.28 -4.75
CA LYS A 213 -10.50 -7.69 -4.84
C LYS A 213 -10.70 -9.18 -4.54
N VAL A 214 -9.77 -10.03 -5.01
CA VAL A 214 -9.80 -11.47 -4.70
C VAL A 214 -9.50 -11.70 -3.22
N ALA A 215 -8.42 -11.12 -2.71
CA ALA A 215 -8.01 -11.28 -1.32
C ALA A 215 -9.09 -10.81 -0.33
N HIS A 216 -9.65 -9.61 -0.53
CA HIS A 216 -10.70 -9.06 0.35
C HIS A 216 -11.93 -9.97 0.43
N LYS A 217 -12.33 -10.59 -0.69
CA LYS A 217 -13.47 -11.51 -0.71
C LYS A 217 -13.21 -12.76 0.15
N LYS A 218 -11.97 -13.23 0.21
CA LYS A 218 -11.58 -14.47 0.91
C LYS A 218 -11.29 -14.25 2.40
N PHE A 219 -10.57 -13.18 2.74
CA PHE A 219 -9.95 -13.04 4.06
C PHE A 219 -10.59 -11.97 4.95
N GLY A 220 -11.75 -11.42 4.57
CA GLY A 220 -12.46 -10.44 5.40
C GLY A 220 -12.79 -10.93 6.81
N ASN A 221 -12.86 -12.25 7.03
CA ASN A 221 -13.06 -12.86 8.34
C ASN A 221 -11.83 -12.78 9.26
N ARG A 222 -10.62 -12.55 8.76
CA ARG A 222 -9.39 -12.41 9.57
C ARG A 222 -9.41 -11.17 10.46
N LEU A 223 -10.16 -10.14 10.05
CA LEU A 223 -10.35 -8.90 10.83
C LEU A 223 -10.86 -9.16 12.25
N LYS A 224 -11.48 -10.32 12.53
CA LYS A 224 -11.97 -10.69 13.87
C LYS A 224 -10.84 -11.00 14.87
N PHE A 225 -9.62 -11.20 14.40
CA PHE A 225 -8.45 -11.48 15.24
C PHE A 225 -7.76 -10.23 15.75
N TYR A 226 -8.21 -9.05 15.32
CA TYR A 226 -7.61 -7.77 15.65
C TYR A 226 -8.50 -6.98 16.60
N SER A 227 -7.90 -6.01 17.30
CA SER A 227 -8.65 -4.98 18.03
C SER A 227 -9.61 -4.26 17.07
N LYS A 228 -10.66 -3.64 17.61
CA LYS A 228 -11.59 -2.89 16.78
C LYS A 228 -10.88 -1.77 16.02
N GLN A 229 -9.90 -1.13 16.65
CA GLN A 229 -9.13 0.00 16.13
C GLN A 229 -8.25 -0.44 14.95
N GLU A 230 -7.53 -1.56 15.08
CA GLU A 230 -6.72 -2.09 13.98
C GLU A 230 -7.60 -2.59 12.83
N ALA A 231 -8.68 -3.32 13.13
CA ALA A 231 -9.62 -3.79 12.10
C ALA A 231 -10.29 -2.62 11.35
N ASP A 232 -10.60 -1.51 12.02
CA ASP A 232 -11.14 -0.29 11.39
C ASP A 232 -10.07 0.42 10.54
N PHE A 233 -8.81 0.42 10.98
CA PHE A 233 -7.69 0.92 10.19
C PHE A 233 -7.46 0.06 8.95
N GLU A 234 -7.46 -1.27 9.05
CA GLU A 234 -7.33 -2.21 7.92
C GLU A 234 -8.40 -1.96 6.86
N ARG A 235 -9.67 -1.77 7.26
CA ARG A 235 -10.77 -1.42 6.35
C ARG A 235 -10.58 -0.04 5.72
N SER A 236 -10.11 0.94 6.49
CA SER A 236 -9.85 2.30 6.00
C SER A 236 -8.68 2.31 5.03
N TRP A 237 -7.64 1.52 5.30
CA TRP A 237 -6.47 1.33 4.46
C TRP A 237 -6.82 0.66 3.14
N ALA A 238 -7.52 -0.48 3.18
CA ALA A 238 -8.00 -1.19 1.99
C ALA A 238 -8.76 -0.25 1.06
N LEU A 239 -9.69 0.53 1.62
CA LEU A 239 -10.45 1.51 0.88
C LEU A 239 -9.56 2.60 0.31
N PHE A 240 -8.64 3.16 1.11
CA PHE A 240 -7.74 4.20 0.64
C PHE A 240 -6.89 3.75 -0.54
N VAL A 241 -6.42 2.50 -0.55
CA VAL A 241 -5.68 1.91 -1.67
C VAL A 241 -6.53 1.87 -2.95
N ASP A 242 -7.84 1.59 -2.86
CA ASP A 242 -8.75 1.69 -4.01
C ASP A 242 -8.84 3.14 -4.55
N TYR A 243 -8.68 4.14 -3.68
CA TYR A 243 -8.65 5.56 -4.07
C TYR A 243 -7.32 6.02 -4.66
N LEU A 244 -6.25 5.23 -4.54
CA LEU A 244 -4.96 5.50 -5.20
C LEU A 244 -4.94 5.10 -6.68
N ALA A 245 -5.81 4.17 -7.08
CA ALA A 245 -5.82 3.63 -8.43
C ALA A 245 -6.30 4.61 -9.51
N PRO A 246 -7.45 5.31 -9.37
CA PRO A 246 -7.90 6.27 -10.39
C PRO A 246 -6.94 7.44 -10.69
N PRO A 247 -6.26 8.06 -9.70
CA PRO A 247 -5.25 9.08 -9.97
C PRO A 247 -3.90 8.51 -10.40
N LEU A 248 -3.77 7.18 -10.54
CA LEU A 248 -2.54 6.51 -10.95
C LEU A 248 -1.36 6.85 -10.04
N PHE A 249 -1.55 6.75 -8.72
CA PHE A 249 -0.51 7.11 -7.77
C PHE A 249 0.81 6.37 -8.07
N PRO A 250 1.93 7.06 -8.32
CA PRO A 250 3.21 6.43 -8.62
C PRO A 250 3.82 5.73 -7.41
N THR A 251 3.93 4.41 -7.47
CA THR A 251 4.46 3.54 -6.43
C THR A 251 5.97 3.31 -6.57
N THR A 252 6.73 4.39 -6.78
CA THR A 252 8.20 4.38 -6.90
C THR A 252 8.86 4.27 -5.52
N LEU A 253 10.18 4.02 -5.47
CA LEU A 253 10.90 3.78 -4.22
C LEU A 253 10.72 4.94 -3.24
N ILE A 254 11.20 6.12 -3.63
CA ILE A 254 11.16 7.32 -2.78
C ILE A 254 9.74 7.69 -2.42
N ARG A 255 8.82 7.67 -3.39
CA ARG A 255 7.44 8.08 -3.14
C ARG A 255 6.71 7.16 -2.17
N THR A 256 6.95 5.86 -2.26
CA THR A 256 6.37 4.89 -1.35
C THR A 256 7.02 4.98 0.04
N ALA A 257 8.35 5.14 0.12
CA ALA A 257 9.06 5.29 1.38
C ALA A 257 8.59 6.54 2.17
N GLU A 258 8.44 7.68 1.48
CA GLU A 258 7.89 8.89 2.08
C GLU A 258 6.46 8.70 2.56
N PHE A 259 5.64 8.02 1.73
CA PHE A 259 4.27 7.72 2.08
C PHE A 259 4.16 6.97 3.42
N GLN A 260 5.06 6.01 3.65
CA GLN A 260 5.02 5.18 4.85
C GLN A 260 5.32 5.92 6.15
N LYS A 261 5.95 7.09 6.10
CA LYS A 261 6.21 7.89 7.32
C LYS A 261 4.92 8.33 8.00
N GLY A 262 3.82 8.40 7.26
CA GLY A 262 2.50 8.70 7.79
C GLY A 262 1.75 7.49 8.34
N LEU A 263 2.28 6.27 8.19
CA LEU A 263 1.59 5.07 8.65
C LEU A 263 1.83 4.79 10.14
N PRO A 264 0.87 4.13 10.82
CA PRO A 264 1.06 3.61 12.16
C PRO A 264 2.34 2.76 12.28
N THR A 265 3.17 3.04 13.28
CA THR A 265 4.43 2.33 13.57
C THR A 265 4.25 1.06 14.40
N ARG A 266 3.02 0.80 14.89
CA ARG A 266 2.60 -0.43 15.54
C ARG A 266 1.17 -0.75 15.17
N MET A 267 0.69 -1.94 15.55
CA MET A 267 -0.75 -2.24 15.52
C MET A 267 -1.50 -1.32 16.48
N LEU A 268 -2.69 -0.88 16.06
CA LEU A 268 -3.57 -0.10 16.90
C LEU A 268 -4.22 -0.99 17.96
N VAL A 269 -4.36 -0.47 19.16
CA VAL A 269 -4.91 -1.17 20.32
C VAL A 269 -6.12 -0.42 20.88
N ASP A 270 -6.77 -1.02 21.87
CA ASP A 270 -7.88 -0.38 22.57
C ASP A 270 -7.41 0.94 23.21
N GLY A 271 -8.19 2.00 22.98
CA GLY A 271 -7.85 3.36 23.44
C GLY A 271 -7.18 4.23 22.38
N ASP A 272 -6.57 3.66 21.34
CA ASP A 272 -6.00 4.46 20.25
C ASP A 272 -7.10 5.22 19.50
N LYS A 273 -6.99 6.55 19.50
CA LYS A 273 -7.95 7.43 18.84
C LYS A 273 -7.24 8.63 18.22
N ALA A 274 -7.10 8.62 16.91
CA ALA A 274 -6.62 9.78 16.17
C ALA A 274 -7.51 11.01 16.45
N PRO A 275 -6.93 12.23 16.56
CA PRO A 275 -5.52 12.55 16.33
C PRO A 275 -4.63 12.51 17.60
N LEU A 276 -5.04 11.78 18.65
CA LEU A 276 -4.42 11.84 19.98
C LEU A 276 -3.76 10.53 20.41
N VAL A 277 -3.22 9.75 19.45
CA VAL A 277 -2.38 8.60 19.78
C VAL A 277 -1.02 9.13 20.24
N SER A 278 -0.68 8.93 21.51
CA SER A 278 0.39 9.66 22.19
C SER A 278 1.80 9.35 21.68
N ASP A 279 2.04 8.11 21.24
CA ASP A 279 3.32 7.65 20.70
C ASP A 279 3.43 7.83 19.17
N PHE A 280 2.42 8.45 18.54
CA PHE A 280 2.45 8.77 17.11
C PHE A 280 2.84 10.22 16.90
N THR A 281 3.61 10.47 15.84
CA THR A 281 3.88 11.83 15.36
C THR A 281 2.59 12.53 14.93
N SER A 282 2.60 13.86 14.88
CA SER A 282 1.48 14.65 14.36
C SER A 282 1.11 14.24 12.93
N PHE A 283 2.11 13.87 12.11
CA PHE A 283 1.87 13.42 10.74
C PHE A 283 1.11 12.08 10.70
N GLN A 284 1.53 11.09 11.49
CA GLN A 284 0.86 9.79 11.59
C GLN A 284 -0.57 9.92 12.12
N ASN A 285 -0.77 10.73 13.16
CA ASN A 285 -2.11 11.03 13.69
C ASN A 285 -3.02 11.68 12.65
N THR A 286 -2.48 12.60 11.84
CA THR A 286 -3.21 13.27 10.75
C THR A 286 -3.62 12.28 9.66
N VAL A 287 -2.70 11.42 9.23
CA VAL A 287 -2.98 10.39 8.22
C VAL A 287 -4.03 9.41 8.74
N LEU A 288 -3.89 8.89 9.96
CA LEU A 288 -4.87 7.98 10.55
C LEU A 288 -6.27 8.61 10.65
N LEU A 289 -6.35 9.88 11.07
CA LEU A 289 -7.60 10.64 11.09
C LEU A 289 -8.21 10.74 9.69
N GLY A 290 -7.38 11.10 8.70
CA GLY A 290 -7.81 11.28 7.33
C GLY A 290 -8.30 9.99 6.65
N LEU A 291 -7.66 8.85 6.92
CA LEU A 291 -8.11 7.53 6.46
C LEU A 291 -9.47 7.15 7.05
N ASN A 292 -9.65 7.34 8.37
CA ASN A 292 -10.93 7.09 9.04
C ASN A 292 -12.02 8.01 8.47
N PHE A 293 -11.68 9.26 8.24
CA PHE A 293 -12.58 10.25 7.67
C PHE A 293 -13.00 9.87 6.24
N LEU A 294 -12.06 9.49 5.37
CA LEU A 294 -12.34 8.96 4.03
C LEU A 294 -13.33 7.78 4.10
N HIS A 295 -13.09 6.83 5.01
CA HIS A 295 -13.96 5.68 5.19
C HIS A 295 -15.38 6.08 5.57
N LYS A 296 -15.54 7.02 6.51
CA LYS A 296 -16.85 7.56 6.88
C LYS A 296 -17.55 8.20 5.69
N VAL A 297 -16.87 9.08 4.96
CA VAL A 297 -17.44 9.74 3.76
C VAL A 297 -17.91 8.69 2.76
N HIS A 298 -17.07 7.70 2.44
CA HIS A 298 -17.43 6.63 1.51
C HIS A 298 -18.70 5.88 1.95
N LYS A 299 -18.83 5.58 3.25
CA LYS A 299 -20.00 4.92 3.82
C LYS A 299 -21.27 5.79 3.70
N TYR A 300 -21.16 7.11 3.91
CA TYR A 300 -22.30 8.03 3.86
C TYR A 300 -22.73 8.41 2.44
N THR A 301 -21.79 8.61 1.51
CA THR A 301 -22.11 9.05 0.15
C THR A 301 -22.48 7.91 -0.80
N GLY A 302 -22.51 6.67 -0.29
CA GLY A 302 -23.02 5.48 -0.96
C GLY A 302 -22.47 5.30 -2.37
N LYS A 303 -21.21 4.84 -2.52
CA LYS A 303 -20.55 4.50 -3.80
C LYS A 303 -20.67 5.51 -4.96
N ARG A 304 -21.27 6.71 -4.80
CA ARG A 304 -21.33 7.78 -5.81
C ARG A 304 -19.95 8.45 -5.88
N GLN A 305 -19.10 7.71 -6.56
CA GLN A 305 -17.65 7.78 -6.61
C GLN A 305 -17.11 8.91 -7.49
N ARG A 306 -17.88 9.38 -8.48
CA ARG A 306 -17.37 10.23 -9.56
C ARG A 306 -16.86 11.60 -9.08
N ASN A 307 -17.61 12.29 -8.22
CA ASN A 307 -17.22 13.63 -7.75
C ASN A 307 -16.05 13.59 -6.75
N PHE A 308 -15.97 12.52 -5.96
CA PHE A 308 -14.86 12.33 -5.03
C PHE A 308 -13.56 11.97 -5.75
N TYR A 309 -13.62 11.14 -6.79
CA TYR A 309 -12.45 10.83 -7.62
C TYR A 309 -11.94 12.06 -8.37
N VAL A 310 -12.83 12.92 -8.91
CA VAL A 310 -12.44 14.20 -9.52
C VAL A 310 -11.71 15.09 -8.51
N PHE A 311 -12.15 15.11 -7.26
CA PHE A 311 -11.49 15.87 -6.21
C PHE A 311 -10.09 15.33 -5.86
N VAL A 312 -9.96 14.02 -5.64
CA VAL A 312 -8.66 13.37 -5.35
C VAL A 312 -7.68 13.56 -6.51
N ASN A 313 -8.13 13.42 -7.76
CA ASN A 313 -7.32 13.67 -8.94
C ASN A 313 -6.85 15.14 -8.99
N SER A 314 -7.73 16.10 -8.70
CA SER A 314 -7.36 17.52 -8.65
C SER A 314 -6.34 17.84 -7.55
N ALA A 315 -6.41 17.19 -6.39
CA ALA A 315 -5.44 17.35 -5.32
C ALA A 315 -4.06 16.75 -5.68
N LEU A 316 -4.03 15.67 -6.46
CA LEU A 316 -2.80 14.99 -6.90
C LEU A 316 -2.15 15.63 -8.14
N GLU A 317 -2.95 16.17 -9.06
CA GLU A 317 -2.50 16.86 -10.28
C GLU A 317 -1.96 18.27 -10.00
N ASN A 318 -2.45 18.95 -8.95
CA ASN A 318 -1.92 20.23 -8.50
C ASN A 318 -0.55 20.08 -7.80
N LYS A 319 0.47 19.68 -8.57
CA LYS A 319 1.91 19.80 -8.24
C LYS A 319 2.35 21.26 -8.00
N LYS A 320 1.47 22.24 -8.20
CA LYS A 320 1.66 23.66 -7.84
C LYS A 320 0.62 24.09 -6.80
N LEU A 321 0.66 23.51 -5.60
CA LEU A 321 0.32 24.30 -4.42
C LEU A 321 1.44 25.34 -4.27
N TYR A 322 1.15 26.56 -4.71
CA TYR A 322 2.05 27.70 -4.56
C TYR A 322 2.46 27.83 -3.09
N ASN A 323 3.75 27.63 -2.81
CA ASN A 323 4.37 28.14 -1.59
C ASN A 323 4.55 29.66 -1.75
N GLY A 324 3.47 30.40 -1.54
CA GLY A 324 3.52 31.86 -1.38
C GLY A 324 3.37 32.21 0.09
N LYS A 325 4.43 32.75 0.70
CA LYS A 325 4.40 33.28 2.07
C LYS A 325 3.75 34.67 2.02
N PHE A 326 2.52 34.82 2.49
CA PHE A 326 1.94 36.14 2.80
C PHE A 326 1.96 36.31 4.32
N GLY A 327 3.04 36.90 4.84
CA GLY A 327 3.25 37.04 6.29
C GLY A 327 3.51 35.71 7.00
N ASN A 328 2.94 35.53 8.21
CA ASN A 328 3.12 34.34 9.06
C ASN A 328 2.09 33.21 8.80
N TYR A 329 1.37 33.21 7.68
CA TYR A 329 0.24 32.30 7.44
C TYR A 329 0.38 31.48 6.14
N TYR A 330 -0.18 30.26 6.14
CA TYR A 330 -0.33 29.41 4.95
C TYR A 330 -1.74 29.55 4.36
N VAL A 331 -1.85 29.95 3.09
CA VAL A 331 -3.13 30.06 2.36
C VAL A 331 -3.23 28.94 1.33
N ILE A 332 -4.28 28.11 1.40
CA ILE A 332 -4.63 27.16 0.34
C ILE A 332 -5.75 27.78 -0.50
N GLN A 333 -5.43 28.21 -1.72
CA GLN A 333 -6.39 28.81 -2.63
C GLN A 333 -7.03 27.72 -3.52
N PHE A 334 -8.33 27.48 -3.35
CA PHE A 334 -9.13 26.70 -4.30
C PHE A 334 -9.62 27.67 -5.40
N SER A 335 -9.50 27.27 -6.68
CA SER A 335 -9.87 28.19 -7.77
C SER A 335 -11.36 28.56 -7.74
N ARG A 336 -11.59 29.85 -8.00
CA ARG A 336 -12.83 30.61 -8.22
C ARG A 336 -13.85 30.88 -7.09
N TYR A 337 -13.70 30.32 -5.89
CA TYR A 337 -14.44 30.84 -4.72
C TYR A 337 -13.50 30.93 -3.52
N SER A 338 -13.14 32.17 -3.17
CA SER A 338 -12.27 32.52 -2.06
C SER A 338 -12.99 32.32 -0.72
N LEU A 339 -12.47 31.41 0.10
CA LEU A 339 -12.71 31.39 1.55
C LEU A 339 -11.34 31.33 2.25
N PRO A 340 -10.93 32.39 2.99
CA PRO A 340 -9.67 32.39 3.71
C PRO A 340 -9.77 31.51 4.97
N PHE A 341 -8.74 30.73 5.26
CA PHE A 341 -8.60 29.93 6.48
C PHE A 341 -7.39 30.40 7.29
N LEU A 342 -7.55 30.47 8.62
CA LEU A 342 -6.51 30.80 9.60
C LEU A 342 -5.84 29.52 10.12
N ILE A 343 -4.51 29.45 10.07
CA ILE A 343 -3.69 28.44 10.75
C ILE A 343 -2.60 29.21 11.50
N GLU A 344 -2.54 29.07 12.82
CA GLU A 344 -1.49 29.64 13.66
C GLU A 344 -0.81 28.52 14.47
N GLY A 345 0.51 28.41 14.38
CA GLY A 345 1.35 27.68 15.34
C GLY A 345 1.19 26.16 15.47
N GLY A 346 0.53 25.46 14.55
CA GLY A 346 0.46 23.99 14.58
C GLY A 346 -0.52 23.39 15.59
N ASN A 347 -1.42 24.19 16.18
CA ASN A 347 -2.56 23.71 16.98
C ASN A 347 -3.88 23.99 16.25
N PHE A 348 -4.74 22.97 16.15
CA PHE A 348 -6.13 23.14 15.71
C PHE A 348 -6.94 23.85 16.80
N ILE A 349 -7.12 25.17 16.70
CA ILE A 349 -8.04 25.88 17.58
C ILE A 349 -9.46 25.67 17.06
N TYR A 350 -10.25 24.85 17.79
CA TYR A 350 -11.71 24.85 17.66
C TYR A 350 -12.23 26.19 18.18
N ASN A 351 -12.77 27.04 17.31
CA ASN A 351 -13.55 28.19 17.74
C ASN A 351 -14.99 28.07 17.23
N PHE A 352 -15.88 27.72 18.16
CA PHE A 352 -17.32 27.94 18.01
C PHE A 352 -17.56 29.44 17.89
N TYR A 353 -17.96 29.93 16.72
CA TYR A 353 -18.64 31.20 16.63
C TYR A 353 -20.07 30.99 16.14
N SER A 354 -20.98 31.23 17.09
CA SER A 354 -22.41 31.45 16.91
C SER A 354 -22.65 32.44 15.77
N LEU A 355 -23.36 31.99 14.74
CA LEU A 355 -24.04 32.88 13.80
C LEU A 355 -25.27 33.44 14.54
N LYS A 356 -25.17 34.69 15.01
CA LYS A 356 -26.35 35.49 15.31
C LYS A 356 -27.09 35.74 13.99
N GLN A 357 -28.37 35.44 14.00
CA GLN A 357 -29.34 35.85 12.99
C GLN A 357 -29.34 37.38 12.85
N ASN A 358 -29.34 37.85 11.60
CA ASN A 358 -30.19 38.94 11.13
C ASN A 358 -30.58 38.62 9.69
#